data_AF-A0A2U9BHW9-F1
#
_entry.id   AF-A0A2U9BHW9-F1
#
_cell.length_a   1.000
_cell.length_b   1.000
_cell.length_c   1.000
_cell.angle_alpha   90.00
_cell.angle_beta   90.00
_cell.angle_gamma   90.00
#
_symmetry.space_group_name_H-M   'P 1'
#
loop_
_entity.id
_entity.type
_entity.pdbx_description
1 polymer ?
#
loop_
_entity_poly.entity_id
_entity_poly.type
_entity_poly.pdbx_seq_one_letter_code
_entity_poly.pdbx_strand_id
1 'polypeptide(L)'
;MESRREQLTGLRRQRAKEGEAARRRNAALLQDLQRIEDGLRGRQLPHPRLLALETKYWVSVEESIPAWEHFLVGKGPHPTDGAGPTAMRAKQTASTAEDRGLPPRPKPRAAR
;
A
#
# COMPACT_ATOMS: atom_id res chain seq x y z
N MET A 1 -5.99 54.11 15.11
CA MET A 1 -5.66 53.07 16.13
C MET A 1 -6.70 51.95 16.18
N GLU A 2 -8.00 52.25 16.04
CA GLU A 2 -9.09 51.28 16.22
C GLU A 2 -9.22 50.25 15.08
N SER A 3 -9.09 50.67 13.80
CA SER A 3 -9.19 49.77 12.64
C SER A 3 -8.19 48.59 12.69
N ARG A 4 -6.95 48.83 13.14
CA ARG A 4 -5.93 47.78 13.31
C ARG A 4 -6.34 46.77 14.40
N ARG A 5 -6.98 47.24 15.46
CA ARG A 5 -7.44 46.40 16.57
C ARG A 5 -8.56 45.48 16.11
N GLU A 6 -9.51 46.00 15.33
CA GLU A 6 -10.61 45.22 14.76
C GLU A 6 -10.10 44.14 13.80
N GLN A 7 -9.16 44.47 12.91
CA GLN A 7 -8.52 43.50 12.01
C GLN A 7 -7.85 42.36 12.79
N LEU A 8 -7.07 42.68 13.84
CA LEU A 8 -6.44 41.66 14.69
C LEU A 8 -7.46 40.78 15.41
N THR A 9 -8.60 41.34 15.85
CA THR A 9 -9.67 40.53 16.45
C THR A 9 -10.36 39.62 15.43
N GLY A 10 -10.54 40.09 14.19
CA GLY A 10 -11.07 39.30 13.08
C GLY A 10 -10.18 38.11 12.75
N LEU A 11 -8.87 38.34 12.59
CA LEU A 11 -7.88 37.29 12.33
C LEU A 11 -7.81 36.26 13.46
N ARG A 12 -7.86 36.71 14.72
CA ARG A 12 -7.89 35.80 15.89
C ARG A 12 -9.14 34.92 15.88
N ARG A 13 -10.30 35.50 15.57
CA ARG A 13 -11.57 34.75 15.46
C ARG A 13 -11.51 33.74 14.31
N GLN A 14 -10.97 34.14 13.16
CA GLN A 14 -10.80 33.25 12.02
C GLN A 14 -9.87 32.07 12.35
N ARG A 15 -8.70 32.35 12.93
CA ARG A 15 -7.75 31.31 13.36
C ARG A 15 -8.35 30.36 14.40
N ALA A 16 -9.18 30.87 15.31
CA ALA A 16 -9.89 30.03 16.27
C ALA A 16 -10.90 29.10 15.60
N LYS A 17 -11.64 29.59 14.60
CA LYS A 17 -12.57 28.78 13.80
C LYS A 17 -11.85 27.70 12.99
N GLU A 18 -10.77 28.06 12.32
CA GLU A 18 -9.93 27.11 11.56
C GLU A 18 -9.33 26.04 12.48
N GLY A 19 -8.83 26.45 13.66
CA GLY A 19 -8.32 25.52 14.66
C GLY A 19 -9.40 24.61 15.25
N GLU A 20 -10.64 25.09 15.41
CA GLU A 20 -11.76 24.26 15.82
C GLU A 20 -12.18 23.26 14.73
N ALA A 21 -12.27 23.71 13.47
CA ALA A 21 -12.57 22.84 12.34
C ALA A 21 -11.51 21.74 12.17
N ALA A 22 -10.22 22.11 12.27
CA ALA A 22 -9.12 21.14 12.25
C ALA A 22 -9.22 20.16 13.42
N ARG A 23 -9.53 20.62 14.64
CA ARG A 23 -9.74 19.75 15.80
C ARG A 23 -10.87 18.75 15.58
N ARG A 24 -12.01 19.18 15.04
CA ARG A 24 -13.15 18.30 14.74
C ARG A 24 -12.79 17.24 13.69
N ARG A 25 -12.12 17.65 12.60
CA ARG A 25 -11.63 16.71 11.57
C ARG A 25 -10.65 15.70 12.18
N ASN A 26 -9.68 16.16 12.96
CA ASN A 26 -8.67 15.28 13.55
C ASN A 26 -9.31 14.30 14.53
N ALA A 27 -10.30 14.73 15.32
CA ALA A 27 -11.04 13.84 16.21
C ALA A 27 -11.76 12.71 15.44
N ALA A 28 -12.41 13.03 14.31
CA ALA A 28 -13.05 12.03 13.46
C ALA A 28 -12.03 11.05 12.87
N LEU A 29 -10.90 11.54 12.35
CA LEU A 29 -9.84 10.68 11.81
C LEU A 29 -9.26 9.75 12.87
N LEU A 30 -9.04 10.24 14.10
CA LEU A 30 -8.56 9.42 15.20
C LEU A 30 -9.57 8.34 15.59
N GLN A 31 -10.86 8.65 15.57
CA GLN A 31 -11.91 7.67 15.83
C GLN A 31 -11.96 6.59 14.75
N ASP A 32 -11.83 6.97 13.48
CA ASP A 32 -11.78 6.01 12.37
C ASP A 32 -10.54 5.12 12.45
N LEU A 33 -9.37 5.69 12.77
CA LEU A 33 -8.15 4.92 12.99
C LEU A 33 -8.31 3.93 14.14
N GLN A 34 -8.86 4.37 15.27
CA GLN A 34 -9.13 3.48 16.41
C GLN A 34 -10.04 2.32 16.01
N ARG A 35 -11.11 2.60 15.25
CA ARG A 35 -12.04 1.56 14.77
C ARG A 35 -11.34 0.55 13.85
N ILE A 36 -10.45 1.01 12.98
CA ILE A 36 -9.66 0.14 12.11
C ILE A 36 -8.70 -0.70 12.95
N GLU A 37 -7.99 -0.08 13.89
CA GLU A 37 -7.08 -0.79 14.81
C GLU A 37 -7.79 -1.85 15.62
N ASP A 38 -8.95 -1.56 16.21
CA ASP A 38 -9.73 -2.53 16.96
C ASP A 38 -10.19 -3.69 16.07
N GLY A 39 -10.59 -3.39 14.83
CA GLY A 39 -10.91 -4.39 13.81
C GLY A 39 -9.72 -5.25 13.36
N LEU A 40 -8.50 -4.75 13.49
CA LEU A 40 -7.27 -5.49 13.23
C LEU A 40 -6.84 -6.31 14.46
N ARG A 41 -6.93 -5.74 15.66
CA ARG A 41 -6.62 -6.43 16.93
C ARG A 41 -7.51 -7.63 17.18
N GLY A 42 -8.78 -7.56 16.77
CA GLY A 42 -9.73 -8.67 16.86
C GLY A 42 -9.51 -9.80 15.85
N ARG A 43 -8.62 -9.63 14.85
CA ARG A 43 -8.28 -10.71 13.92
C ARG A 43 -7.25 -11.63 14.58
N GLN A 44 -7.48 -12.93 14.52
CA GLN A 44 -6.46 -13.90 14.92
C GLN A 44 -5.18 -13.63 14.13
N LEU A 45 -4.05 -13.52 14.84
CA LEU A 45 -2.76 -13.44 14.18
C LEU A 45 -2.58 -14.68 13.29
N PRO A 46 -1.95 -14.52 12.11
CA PRO A 46 -1.58 -15.67 11.30
C PRO A 46 -0.79 -16.66 12.15
N HIS A 47 -1.00 -17.96 11.92
CA HIS A 47 -0.26 -19.02 12.61
C HIS A 47 1.25 -18.69 12.61
N PRO A 48 2.01 -18.90 13.71
CA PRO A 48 3.39 -18.41 13.84
C PRO A 48 4.33 -18.77 12.68
N ARG A 49 4.07 -19.89 11.99
CA ARG A 49 4.79 -20.28 10.78
C ARG A 49 4.57 -19.33 9.59
N LEU A 50 3.35 -18.81 9.41
CA LEU A 50 3.03 -17.81 8.39
C LEU A 50 3.74 -16.50 8.71
N LEU A 51 3.73 -16.05 9.97
CA LEU A 51 4.47 -14.86 10.41
C LEU A 51 5.96 -14.99 10.12
N ALA A 52 6.57 -16.12 10.48
CA ALA A 52 7.98 -16.38 10.20
C ALA A 52 8.30 -16.38 8.70
N LEU A 53 7.38 -16.86 7.85
CA LEU A 53 7.54 -16.83 6.40
C LEU A 53 7.40 -15.41 5.86
N GLU A 54 6.41 -14.65 6.34
CA GLU A 54 6.18 -13.26 5.97
C GLU A 54 7.37 -12.37 6.34
N THR A 55 7.92 -12.53 7.55
CA THR A 55 9.14 -11.81 7.95
C THR A 55 10.31 -12.12 7.01
N LYS A 56 10.53 -13.40 6.70
CA LYS A 56 11.60 -13.79 5.76
C LYS A 56 11.35 -13.25 4.35
N TYR A 57 10.10 -13.23 3.91
CA TYR A 57 9.71 -12.66 2.63
C TYR A 57 10.02 -11.17 2.59
N TRP A 58 9.60 -10.39 3.58
CA TRP A 58 9.86 -8.95 3.61
C TRP A 58 11.36 -8.63 3.68
N VAL A 59 12.15 -9.39 4.46
CA VAL A 59 13.62 -9.28 4.44
C VAL A 59 14.18 -9.52 3.04
N SER A 60 13.73 -10.58 2.35
CA SER A 60 14.18 -10.88 0.98
C SER A 60 13.75 -9.80 -0.03
N VAL A 61 12.57 -9.19 0.15
CA VAL A 61 12.13 -8.06 -0.67
C VAL A 61 13.05 -6.87 -0.44
N GLU A 62 13.34 -6.51 0.80
CA GLU A 62 14.23 -5.39 1.14
C GLU A 62 15.64 -5.57 0.54
N GLU A 63 16.19 -6.79 0.60
CA GLU A 63 17.46 -7.16 -0.04
C GLU A 63 17.41 -7.04 -1.57
N SER A 64 16.24 -7.23 -2.18
CA SER A 64 16.04 -7.21 -3.64
C SER A 64 15.70 -5.82 -4.19
N ILE A 65 15.24 -4.88 -3.36
CA ILE A 65 14.89 -3.51 -3.77
C ILE A 65 16.03 -2.82 -4.54
N PRO A 66 17.31 -2.87 -4.13
CA PRO A 66 18.39 -2.24 -4.88
C PRO A 66 18.56 -2.79 -6.30
N ALA A 67 18.40 -4.11 -6.47
CA ALA A 67 18.44 -4.74 -7.79
C ALA A 67 17.24 -4.33 -8.67
N TRP A 68 16.13 -3.95 -8.05
CA TRP A 68 14.91 -3.53 -8.72
C TRP A 68 14.82 -2.02 -8.94
N GLU A 69 15.67 -1.22 -8.31
CA GLU A 69 15.58 0.25 -8.30
C GLU A 69 15.43 0.84 -9.72
N HIS A 70 16.28 0.41 -10.65
CA HIS A 70 16.26 0.90 -12.03
C HIS A 70 14.95 0.56 -12.75
N PHE A 71 14.41 -0.62 -12.49
CA PHE A 71 13.11 -1.05 -13.02
C PHE A 71 11.95 -0.27 -12.37
N LEU A 72 11.94 -0.13 -11.04
CA LEU A 72 10.91 0.58 -10.30
C LEU A 72 10.83 2.07 -10.67
N VAL A 73 11.95 2.66 -11.09
CA VAL A 73 12.04 4.05 -11.58
C VAL A 73 11.74 4.13 -13.10
N GLY A 74 11.43 3.01 -13.76
CA GLY A 74 11.08 2.96 -15.19
C GLY A 74 12.26 3.15 -16.14
N LYS A 75 13.49 2.97 -15.65
CA LYS A 75 14.75 3.21 -16.37
C LYS A 75 15.52 1.94 -16.71
N GLY A 76 14.99 0.77 -16.41
CA GLY A 76 15.66 -0.52 -16.62
C GLY A 76 14.70 -1.65 -17.01
N PRO A 77 15.22 -2.72 -17.62
CA PRO A 77 14.44 -3.93 -17.92
C PRO A 77 13.96 -4.60 -16.62
N HIS A 78 12.96 -5.48 -16.71
CA HIS A 78 12.48 -6.19 -15.53
C HIS A 78 13.65 -7.00 -14.93
N PRO A 79 13.82 -7.04 -13.60
CA PRO A 79 14.93 -7.75 -12.94
C PRO A 79 14.95 -9.27 -13.20
N THR A 80 13.90 -9.82 -13.82
CA THR A 80 13.81 -11.22 -14.27
C THR A 80 14.22 -11.41 -15.74
N ASP A 81 14.33 -10.33 -16.53
CA ASP A 81 14.69 -10.39 -17.95
C ASP A 81 16.21 -10.59 -18.17
N GLY A 82 17.04 -10.40 -17.13
CA GLY A 82 18.50 -10.53 -17.19
C GLY A 82 19.06 -11.87 -16.69
N ALA A 83 18.26 -12.71 -16.06
CA ALA A 83 18.67 -14.06 -15.67
C ALA A 83 18.29 -15.01 -16.81
N GLY A 84 19.27 -15.31 -17.68
CA GLY A 84 19.14 -16.42 -18.62
C GLY A 84 18.65 -17.69 -17.89
N PRO A 85 17.81 -18.52 -18.53
CA PRO A 85 17.21 -19.67 -17.88
C PRO A 85 18.32 -20.59 -17.37
N THR A 86 18.43 -20.74 -16.05
CA THR A 86 19.20 -21.83 -15.47
C THR A 86 18.58 -23.12 -15.99
N ALA A 87 19.37 -23.78 -16.83
CA ALA A 87 19.04 -25.02 -17.49
C ALA A 87 18.80 -26.11 -16.43
N MET A 88 17.56 -26.26 -15.97
CA MET A 88 16.97 -27.52 -15.49
C MET A 88 15.44 -27.42 -15.49
N ARG A 89 14.83 -27.43 -16.68
CA ARG A 89 13.49 -28.04 -16.82
C ARG A 89 13.44 -28.78 -18.15
N ALA A 90 13.84 -30.05 -18.07
CA ALA A 90 13.69 -30.99 -19.15
C ALA A 90 12.22 -31.04 -19.59
N LYS A 91 12.01 -30.78 -20.89
CA LYS A 91 10.92 -31.26 -21.75
C LYS A 91 9.56 -31.46 -21.06
N GLN A 92 8.70 -30.45 -21.14
CA GLN A 92 7.26 -30.68 -21.31
C GLN A 92 6.74 -29.80 -22.44
N THR A 93 6.13 -30.48 -23.41
CA THR A 93 5.73 -30.03 -24.73
C THR A 93 4.48 -29.13 -24.70
N ALA A 94 4.52 -28.10 -25.54
CA ALA A 94 3.42 -27.38 -26.19
C ALA A 94 2.00 -27.53 -25.61
N SER A 95 1.46 -26.45 -25.03
CA SER A 95 0.13 -25.95 -25.40
C SER A 95 -0.03 -24.47 -25.02
N THR A 96 -0.11 -23.66 -26.08
CA THR A 96 -1.04 -22.55 -26.31
C THR A 96 -1.25 -21.46 -25.26
N ALA A 97 -0.99 -20.24 -25.74
CA ALA A 97 -1.51 -18.93 -25.35
C ALA A 97 -0.93 -18.29 -24.08
N GLU A 98 -0.12 -17.27 -24.37
CA GLU A 98 0.35 -16.25 -23.46
C GLU A 98 -0.78 -15.66 -22.61
N ASP A 99 -0.62 -15.71 -21.29
CA ASP A 99 -1.26 -14.77 -20.38
C ASP A 99 -0.22 -14.39 -19.33
N ARG A 100 0.44 -13.26 -19.58
CA ARG A 100 1.52 -12.75 -18.75
C ARG A 100 0.96 -12.32 -17.40
N GLY A 101 1.19 -13.13 -16.37
CA GLY A 101 1.41 -12.68 -14.99
C GLY A 101 0.30 -11.85 -14.32
N LEU A 102 -0.91 -11.83 -14.85
CA LEU A 102 -2.04 -11.18 -14.19
C LEU A 102 -2.65 -12.15 -13.15
N PRO A 103 -3.00 -11.69 -11.94
CA PRO A 103 -3.74 -12.51 -10.99
C PRO A 103 -5.08 -12.93 -11.62
N PRO A 104 -5.52 -14.18 -11.39
CA PRO A 104 -6.70 -14.72 -12.06
C PRO A 104 -7.92 -13.84 -11.76
N ARG A 105 -8.52 -13.29 -12.83
CA ARG A 105 -9.76 -12.51 -12.70
C ARG A 105 -10.91 -13.43 -12.27
N PRO A 106 -11.78 -13.01 -11.32
CA PRO A 106 -12.99 -13.75 -11.01
C PRO A 106 -13.92 -13.79 -12.23
N LYS A 107 -14.43 -14.98 -12.55
CA LYS A 107 -15.35 -15.21 -13.67
C LYS A 107 -16.66 -14.44 -13.46
N PRO A 108 -17.23 -13.78 -14.48
CA PRO A 108 -18.56 -13.19 -14.36
C PRO A 108 -19.58 -14.31 -14.14
N ARG A 109 -20.35 -14.17 -13.06
CA ARG A 109 -21.48 -15.03 -12.72
C ARG A 109 -22.54 -14.88 -13.82
N ALA A 110 -22.79 -15.95 -14.58
CA ALA A 110 -23.92 -16.01 -15.49
C ALA A 110 -25.22 -15.77 -14.70
N ALA A 111 -25.95 -14.72 -15.05
CA ALA A 111 -27.32 -14.54 -14.61
C ALA A 111 -28.16 -15.69 -15.19
N ARG A 112 -28.89 -16.38 -14.33
CA ARG A 112 -30.01 -17.25 -14.73
C ARG A 112 -31.26 -16.40 -14.84
#